data_AF-A0A7H4P5P2-F1
#
_entry.id   AF-A0A7H4P5P2-F1
#
_cell.length_a   1.000
_cell.length_b   1.000
_cell.length_c   1.000
_cell.angle_alpha   90.00
_cell.angle_beta   90.00
_cell.angle_gamma   90.00
#
_symmetry.space_group_name_H-M   'P 1'
#
loop_
_entity.id
_entity.type
_entity.pdbx_description
1 polymer ?
#
loop_
_entity_poly.entity_id
_entity_poly.type
_entity_poly.pdbx_seq_one_letter_code
_entity_poly.pdbx_strand_id
1 'polypeptide(L)'
;MLASASNPAHRRNEMMACVKGLELIAEMRGDCAMFYTITCPSKYHATLMNGKPNPTWDHSTVRKSSDYLVDTFAAFRKAMHKKELRWYGVRVAEPHHDGTVHWHLLCFMRKKHRRAISELLRRFAIREDRAELGNNTGARFKSKLIDPRKGTPASYIAKYVSKNIDGRGLGDTVSKETGKSLRDSAEHVTAWASLHRVQQFRFFGIPGRQAYRELRLFASQATRAMKTSKPGAPVLMDPKLDAVLAAADVGCFATYIMKQGGVLVPRKNYLIHTAYEPTVEPGTYGDHGIRIYGIWSPITGKENKICTHVHTWKMVKKAPANPGAESAAQGDPVAPWTRGNNCPPNQKIRKKEMVIDVAIPEIMTPGEGTGALDVSKQPAKERRAILRRITVEIYNKKKAQGHVESRNYSPLEVLLSNFASSIGIELRESQVNHLLNGKRIRYGDRIYYATHDGALRSMKPENSDVQIRNVWKLLKKHNKVDVGHIIDDPVEHYSNMLKNMDPIAR
;
A
#
# COMPACT_ATOMS: atom_id res chain seq x y z
N MET A 1 -5.32 17.55 -7.68
CA MET A 1 -6.55 16.72 -7.67
C MET A 1 -6.80 16.23 -6.25
N LEU A 2 -7.99 16.46 -5.67
CA LEU A 2 -8.40 15.80 -4.42
C LEU A 2 -9.04 14.46 -4.78
N ALA A 3 -8.20 13.45 -4.98
CA ALA A 3 -8.65 12.10 -5.27
C ALA A 3 -9.31 11.47 -4.02
N SER A 4 -10.50 10.91 -4.21
CA SER A 4 -11.29 10.30 -3.13
C SER A 4 -10.52 9.22 -2.37
N ALA A 5 -10.84 9.05 -1.08
CA ALA A 5 -10.39 7.91 -0.27
C ALA A 5 -10.88 6.54 -0.79
N SER A 6 -11.76 6.51 -1.80
CA SER A 6 -12.07 5.33 -2.59
C SER A 6 -10.87 4.82 -3.41
N ASN A 7 -9.91 5.68 -3.76
CA ASN A 7 -8.68 5.26 -4.42
C ASN A 7 -7.75 4.56 -3.40
N PRO A 8 -7.37 3.28 -3.63
CA PRO A 8 -6.55 2.52 -2.68
C PRO A 8 -5.21 3.17 -2.35
N ALA A 9 -4.52 3.75 -3.34
CA ALA A 9 -3.22 4.36 -3.12
C ALA A 9 -3.30 5.60 -2.21
N HIS A 10 -4.34 6.42 -2.36
CA HIS A 10 -4.57 7.57 -1.47
C HIS A 10 -5.01 7.10 -0.07
N ARG A 11 -5.86 6.07 0.03
CA ARG A 11 -6.26 5.45 1.30
C ARG A 11 -5.05 4.90 2.08
N ARG A 12 -4.13 4.19 1.41
CA ARG A 12 -2.86 3.71 1.99
C ARG A 12 -2.00 4.88 2.46
N ASN A 13 -1.79 5.88 1.61
CA ASN A 13 -0.91 7.02 1.92
C ASN A 13 -1.44 7.82 3.11
N GLU A 14 -2.74 8.13 3.17
CA GLU A 14 -3.38 8.77 4.32
C GLU A 14 -3.20 7.96 5.60
N MET A 15 -3.38 6.63 5.51
CA MET A 15 -3.23 5.75 6.67
C MET A 15 -1.79 5.68 7.19
N MET A 16 -0.79 5.56 6.30
CA MET A 16 0.61 5.54 6.70
C MET A 16 1.04 6.89 7.28
N ALA A 17 0.59 8.01 6.70
CA ALA A 17 0.81 9.34 7.24
C ALA A 17 0.16 9.50 8.64
N CYS A 18 -1.06 9.00 8.83
CA CYS A 18 -1.73 9.01 10.12
C CYS A 18 -0.96 8.18 11.16
N VAL A 19 -0.51 6.96 10.81
CA VAL A 19 0.27 6.11 11.73
C VAL A 19 1.61 6.76 12.10
N LYS A 20 2.36 7.31 11.13
CA LYS A 20 3.61 8.04 11.45
C LYS A 20 3.32 9.28 12.30
N GLY A 21 2.17 9.93 12.11
CA GLY A 21 1.70 10.99 13.01
C GLY A 21 1.53 10.53 14.47
N LEU A 22 0.98 9.32 14.70
CA LEU A 22 0.86 8.74 16.05
C LEU A 22 2.21 8.37 16.65
N GLU A 23 3.13 7.86 15.83
CA GLU A 23 4.50 7.50 16.20
C GLU A 23 5.29 8.72 16.68
N LEU A 24 5.29 9.81 15.89
CA LEU A 24 5.92 11.09 16.28
C LEU A 24 5.33 11.64 17.58
N ILE A 25 4.00 11.58 17.75
CA ILE A 25 3.34 12.01 18.99
C ILE A 25 3.73 11.11 20.18
N ALA A 26 3.90 9.81 19.97
CA ALA A 26 4.35 8.89 21.03
C ALA A 26 5.80 9.17 21.45
N GLU A 27 6.69 9.43 20.48
CA GLU A 27 8.07 9.85 20.71
C GLU A 27 8.10 11.14 21.54
N MET A 28 7.39 12.20 21.13
CA MET A 28 7.26 13.47 21.86
C MET A 28 6.74 13.31 23.29
N ARG A 29 5.91 12.29 23.55
CA ARG A 29 5.28 12.03 24.87
C ARG A 29 6.01 11.01 25.73
N GLY A 30 7.06 10.37 25.19
CA GLY A 30 7.71 9.22 25.83
C GLY A 30 6.79 7.99 26.01
N ASP A 31 5.68 7.91 25.25
CA ASP A 31 4.75 6.79 25.27
C ASP A 31 5.36 5.57 24.55
N CYS A 32 5.09 4.35 25.02
CA CYS A 32 5.58 3.11 24.38
C CYS A 32 4.54 2.53 23.41
N ALA A 33 5.03 1.90 22.33
CA ALA A 33 4.20 1.21 21.35
C ALA A 33 4.12 -0.30 21.61
N MET A 34 2.90 -0.82 21.63
CA MET A 34 2.59 -2.24 21.78
C MET A 34 1.82 -2.73 20.56
N PHE A 35 2.14 -3.95 20.12
CA PHE A 35 1.39 -4.68 19.11
C PHE A 35 0.64 -5.84 19.77
N TYR A 36 -0.68 -5.91 19.55
CA TYR A 36 -1.53 -6.99 20.06
C TYR A 36 -2.21 -7.75 18.93
N THR A 37 -2.39 -9.05 19.12
CA THR A 37 -3.26 -9.89 18.28
C THR A 37 -4.34 -10.50 19.16
N ILE A 38 -5.59 -10.44 18.71
CA ILE A 38 -6.76 -11.03 19.35
C ILE A 38 -7.46 -11.94 18.33
N THR A 39 -7.62 -13.21 18.68
CA THR A 39 -8.31 -14.23 17.90
C THR A 39 -9.69 -14.51 18.52
N CYS A 40 -10.65 -15.01 17.75
CA CYS A 40 -11.92 -15.53 18.28
C CYS A 40 -11.74 -16.93 18.93
N PRO A 41 -12.63 -17.35 19.85
CA PRO A 41 -12.72 -18.74 20.33
C PRO A 41 -12.83 -19.78 19.23
N SER A 42 -12.40 -21.02 19.52
CA SER A 42 -12.39 -22.13 18.55
C SER A 42 -13.75 -22.33 17.88
N LYS A 43 -14.86 -22.17 18.61
CA LYS A 43 -16.22 -22.33 18.07
C LYS A 43 -16.60 -21.38 16.93
N TYR A 44 -15.88 -20.27 16.74
CA TYR A 44 -16.11 -19.37 15.61
C TYR A 44 -15.41 -19.83 14.32
N HIS A 45 -14.39 -20.68 14.41
CA HIS A 45 -13.56 -21.07 13.25
C HIS A 45 -14.12 -22.32 12.57
N ALA A 46 -14.39 -22.25 11.27
CA ALA A 46 -15.01 -23.34 10.52
C ALA A 46 -14.04 -24.48 10.20
N THR A 47 -12.75 -24.16 9.98
CA THR A 47 -11.73 -25.15 9.63
C THR A 47 -10.45 -24.98 10.45
N LEU A 48 -9.82 -26.10 10.76
CA LEU A 48 -8.50 -26.16 11.38
C LEU A 48 -7.43 -25.74 10.37
N MET A 49 -6.22 -25.42 10.84
CA MET A 49 -5.07 -25.02 10.00
C MET A 49 -4.71 -26.03 8.88
N ASN A 50 -5.09 -27.30 9.05
CA ASN A 50 -4.87 -28.38 8.08
C ASN A 50 -6.04 -28.55 7.09
N GLY A 51 -7.00 -27.62 7.06
CA GLY A 51 -8.16 -27.63 6.17
C GLY A 51 -9.30 -28.56 6.60
N LYS A 52 -9.13 -29.39 7.64
CA LYS A 52 -10.23 -30.25 8.14
C LYS A 52 -11.31 -29.40 8.83
N PRO A 53 -12.59 -29.81 8.79
CA PRO A 53 -13.65 -29.19 9.59
C PRO A 53 -13.27 -29.14 11.07
N ASN A 54 -13.58 -28.04 11.74
CA ASN A 54 -13.35 -27.90 13.17
C ASN A 54 -14.52 -28.51 13.96
N PRO A 55 -14.31 -29.56 14.79
CA PRO A 55 -15.40 -30.21 15.53
C PRO A 55 -16.05 -29.31 16.59
N THR A 56 -15.42 -28.19 16.96
CA THR A 56 -15.98 -27.22 17.92
C THR A 56 -16.80 -26.11 17.27
N TRP A 57 -16.86 -26.02 15.93
CA TRP A 57 -17.52 -24.93 15.22
C TRP A 57 -19.04 -24.95 15.45
N ASP A 58 -19.61 -23.84 15.94
CA ASP A 58 -21.04 -23.70 16.28
C ASP A 58 -21.89 -23.14 15.11
N HIS A 59 -21.36 -23.23 13.89
CA HIS A 59 -21.90 -22.59 12.69
C HIS A 59 -22.02 -21.05 12.77
N SER A 60 -21.27 -20.40 13.67
CA SER A 60 -21.19 -18.95 13.71
C SER A 60 -20.67 -18.36 12.40
N THR A 61 -21.34 -17.30 11.96
CA THR A 61 -20.94 -16.54 10.78
C THR A 61 -19.77 -15.61 11.10
N VAL A 62 -19.02 -15.22 10.06
CA VAL A 62 -17.98 -14.18 10.15
C VAL A 62 -18.50 -12.90 10.83
N ARG A 63 -19.78 -12.54 10.59
CA ARG A 63 -20.45 -11.41 11.26
C ARG A 63 -20.48 -11.60 12.78
N LYS A 64 -20.98 -12.73 13.28
CA LYS A 64 -20.97 -13.06 14.72
C LYS A 64 -19.57 -12.99 15.33
N SER A 65 -18.53 -13.49 14.63
CA SER A 65 -17.14 -13.39 15.10
C SER A 65 -16.64 -11.92 15.18
N SER A 66 -17.10 -11.07 14.27
CA SER A 66 -16.84 -9.62 14.31
C SER A 66 -17.51 -8.97 15.51
N ASP A 67 -18.75 -9.34 15.80
CA ASP A 67 -19.56 -8.78 16.88
C ASP A 67 -18.97 -9.16 18.25
N TYR A 68 -18.60 -10.43 18.45
CA TYR A 68 -17.86 -10.90 19.63
C TYR A 68 -16.62 -10.02 19.94
N LEU A 69 -15.81 -9.70 18.93
CA LEU A 69 -14.62 -8.85 19.12
C LEU A 69 -14.99 -7.39 19.41
N VAL A 70 -16.05 -6.86 18.80
CA VAL A 70 -16.58 -5.51 19.08
C VAL A 70 -17.04 -5.40 20.53
N ASP A 71 -17.79 -6.37 21.03
CA ASP A 71 -18.36 -6.37 22.37
C ASP A 71 -17.31 -6.64 23.45
N THR A 72 -16.41 -7.61 23.20
CA THR A 72 -15.21 -7.84 24.02
C THR A 72 -14.41 -6.55 24.19
N PHE A 73 -14.21 -5.80 23.10
CA PHE A 73 -13.47 -4.54 23.13
C PHE A 73 -14.26 -3.37 23.73
N ALA A 74 -15.59 -3.35 23.61
CA ALA A 74 -16.44 -2.38 24.29
C ALA A 74 -16.39 -2.57 25.81
N ALA A 75 -16.50 -3.82 26.28
CA ALA A 75 -16.41 -4.18 27.68
C ALA A 75 -15.00 -3.91 28.24
N PHE A 76 -13.93 -4.22 27.49
CA PHE A 76 -12.55 -3.84 27.82
C PHE A 76 -12.40 -2.31 27.95
N ARG A 77 -12.93 -1.52 27.01
CA ARG A 77 -12.90 -0.05 27.11
C ARG A 77 -13.65 0.49 28.33
N LYS A 78 -14.77 -0.12 28.73
CA LYS A 78 -15.50 0.22 29.96
C LYS A 78 -14.63 -0.06 31.20
N ALA A 79 -13.92 -1.18 31.24
CA ALA A 79 -13.00 -1.52 32.33
C ALA A 79 -11.75 -0.61 32.37
N MET A 80 -11.19 -0.26 31.21
CA MET A 80 -10.11 0.73 31.08
C MET A 80 -10.53 2.09 31.67
N HIS A 81 -11.74 2.57 31.33
CA HIS A 81 -12.27 3.82 31.85
C HIS A 81 -12.40 3.81 33.38
N LYS A 82 -12.94 2.74 33.95
CA LYS A 82 -13.06 2.56 35.42
C LYS A 82 -11.71 2.54 36.14
N LYS A 83 -10.61 2.20 35.45
CA LYS A 83 -9.24 2.18 35.98
C LYS A 83 -8.41 3.40 35.54
N GLU A 84 -9.05 4.39 34.93
CA GLU A 84 -8.43 5.61 34.37
C GLU A 84 -7.32 5.35 33.33
N LEU A 85 -7.26 4.13 32.79
CA LEU A 85 -6.28 3.73 31.80
C LEU A 85 -6.70 4.25 30.42
N ARG A 86 -5.77 4.92 29.73
CA ARG A 86 -6.00 5.51 28.41
C ARG A 86 -4.85 5.15 27.46
N TRP A 87 -5.22 4.95 26.19
CA TRP A 87 -4.34 4.53 25.10
C TRP A 87 -4.94 4.98 23.75
N TYR A 88 -4.10 5.15 22.73
CA TYR A 88 -4.49 5.58 21.39
C TYR A 88 -3.80 4.72 20.34
N GLY A 89 -4.29 4.71 19.10
CA GLY A 89 -3.76 3.80 18.11
C GLY A 89 -4.73 3.46 16.99
N VAL A 90 -4.51 2.29 16.40
CA VAL A 90 -5.29 1.76 15.29
C VAL A 90 -5.50 0.25 15.44
N ARG A 91 -6.72 -0.18 15.14
CA ARG A 91 -7.13 -1.58 15.04
C ARG A 91 -7.34 -1.95 13.57
N VAL A 92 -6.67 -3.01 13.15
CA VAL A 92 -6.90 -3.74 11.90
C VAL A 92 -7.78 -4.95 12.19
N ALA A 93 -8.76 -5.21 11.34
CA ALA A 93 -9.53 -6.44 11.29
C ALA A 93 -9.27 -7.11 9.94
N GLU A 94 -8.94 -8.40 9.98
CA GLU A 94 -8.55 -9.23 8.84
C GLU A 94 -9.24 -10.59 8.94
N PRO A 95 -9.40 -11.32 7.81
CA PRO A 95 -9.76 -12.73 7.82
C PRO A 95 -8.57 -13.60 8.26
N HIS A 96 -8.88 -14.59 9.10
CA HIS A 96 -8.07 -15.78 9.30
C HIS A 96 -8.21 -16.71 8.06
N HIS A 97 -7.52 -17.85 8.02
CA HIS A 97 -7.49 -18.73 6.82
C HIS A 97 -8.87 -19.29 6.41
N ASP A 98 -9.81 -19.36 7.35
CA ASP A 98 -11.19 -19.82 7.20
C ASP A 98 -12.21 -18.66 7.04
N GLY A 99 -11.74 -17.41 7.04
CA GLY A 99 -12.56 -16.21 6.98
C GLY A 99 -13.00 -15.64 8.33
N THR A 100 -12.70 -16.30 9.46
CA THR A 100 -13.04 -15.80 10.80
C THR A 100 -12.30 -14.49 11.10
N VAL A 101 -12.94 -13.53 11.77
CA VAL A 101 -12.30 -12.23 12.05
C VAL A 101 -11.18 -12.40 13.10
N HIS A 102 -9.98 -11.93 12.78
CA HIS A 102 -8.93 -11.64 13.77
C HIS A 102 -8.61 -10.15 13.82
N TRP A 103 -8.16 -9.66 14.98
CA TRP A 103 -7.77 -8.27 15.17
C TRP A 103 -6.28 -8.11 15.47
N HIS A 104 -5.65 -7.16 14.78
CA HIS A 104 -4.33 -6.65 15.11
C HIS A 104 -4.43 -5.20 15.59
N LEU A 105 -3.77 -4.85 16.68
CA LEU A 105 -3.82 -3.51 17.26
C LEU A 105 -2.41 -2.95 17.44
N LEU A 106 -2.16 -1.80 16.83
CA LEU A 106 -1.00 -0.95 17.13
C LEU A 106 -1.43 0.12 18.13
N CYS A 107 -0.91 0.06 19.35
CA CYS A 107 -1.36 0.86 20.49
C CYS A 107 -0.22 1.61 21.17
N PHE A 108 -0.41 2.90 21.42
CA PHE A 108 0.50 3.77 22.14
C PHE A 108 -0.06 4.11 23.52
N MET A 109 0.79 4.05 24.56
CA MET A 109 0.40 4.29 25.95
C MET A 109 1.60 4.66 26.83
N ARG A 110 1.33 5.30 27.97
CA ARG A 110 2.37 5.60 28.98
C ARG A 110 3.06 4.33 29.44
N LYS A 111 4.40 4.34 29.48
CA LYS A 111 5.25 3.20 29.89
C LYS A 111 4.75 2.54 31.20
N LYS A 112 4.40 3.35 32.20
CA LYS A 112 3.87 2.87 33.50
C LYS A 112 2.53 2.12 33.42
N HIS A 113 1.69 2.38 32.42
CA HIS A 113 0.40 1.71 32.24
C HIS A 113 0.49 0.43 31.41
N ARG A 114 1.58 0.20 30.67
CA ARG A 114 1.77 -0.91 29.72
C ARG A 114 1.36 -2.28 30.29
N ARG A 115 1.84 -2.63 31.49
CA ARG A 115 1.57 -3.94 32.12
C ARG A 115 0.08 -4.10 32.44
N ALA A 116 -0.50 -3.13 33.15
CA ALA A 116 -1.91 -3.15 33.52
C ALA A 116 -2.85 -3.19 32.30
N ILE A 117 -2.56 -2.43 31.24
CA ILE A 117 -3.33 -2.45 29.98
C ILE A 117 -3.22 -3.80 29.28
N SER A 118 -2.01 -4.34 29.14
CA SER A 118 -1.77 -5.64 28.47
C SER A 118 -2.46 -6.79 29.20
N GLU A 119 -2.39 -6.78 30.53
CA GLU A 119 -2.99 -7.80 31.37
C GLU A 119 -4.53 -7.70 31.37
N LEU A 120 -5.08 -6.49 31.48
CA LEU A 120 -6.52 -6.27 31.38
C LEU A 120 -7.05 -6.72 30.01
N LEU A 121 -6.36 -6.37 28.92
CA LEU A 121 -6.76 -6.79 27.57
C LEU A 121 -6.71 -8.32 27.43
N ARG A 122 -5.66 -8.98 27.94
CA ARG A 122 -5.58 -10.44 28.00
C ARG A 122 -6.79 -11.03 28.73
N ARG A 123 -7.12 -10.55 29.94
CA ARG A 123 -8.26 -10.99 30.76
C ARG A 123 -9.63 -10.83 30.09
N PHE A 124 -9.76 -9.96 29.07
CA PHE A 124 -10.96 -9.89 28.23
C PHE A 124 -10.87 -10.87 27.06
N ALA A 125 -9.76 -10.87 26.31
CA ALA A 125 -9.57 -11.72 25.12
C ALA A 125 -9.69 -13.23 25.40
N ILE A 126 -9.25 -13.69 26.59
CA ILE A 126 -9.22 -15.12 26.97
C ILE A 126 -10.44 -15.59 27.77
N ARG A 127 -11.42 -14.70 28.02
CA ARG A 127 -12.51 -14.99 28.97
C ARG A 127 -13.46 -16.05 28.45
N GLU A 128 -13.93 -15.85 27.22
CA GLU A 128 -14.88 -16.76 26.60
C GLU A 128 -14.19 -18.06 26.18
N ASP A 129 -14.82 -19.19 26.51
CA ASP A 129 -14.30 -20.54 26.29
C ASP A 129 -12.89 -20.76 26.87
N ARG A 130 -12.59 -20.12 28.02
CA ARG A 130 -11.26 -20.14 28.68
C ARG A 130 -10.69 -21.55 28.84
N ALA A 131 -11.52 -22.57 29.02
CA ALA A 131 -11.11 -23.97 29.15
C ALA A 131 -10.31 -24.48 27.94
N GLU A 132 -10.62 -24.04 26.71
CA GLU A 132 -9.96 -24.51 25.48
C GLU A 132 -8.44 -24.18 25.43
N LEU A 133 -8.01 -23.16 26.19
CA LEU A 133 -6.66 -22.60 26.11
C LEU A 133 -5.63 -23.25 27.04
N GLY A 134 -6.08 -24.08 28.01
CA GLY A 134 -5.21 -24.67 29.03
C GLY A 134 -4.30 -23.63 29.71
N ASN A 135 -2.99 -23.87 29.74
CA ASN A 135 -2.00 -22.89 30.24
C ASN A 135 -1.51 -21.90 29.17
N ASN A 136 -1.63 -22.22 27.88
CA ASN A 136 -1.09 -21.42 26.78
C ASN A 136 -2.16 -20.55 26.12
N THR A 137 -2.35 -19.34 26.63
CA THR A 137 -3.28 -18.37 26.03
C THR A 137 -2.85 -17.79 24.68
N GLY A 138 -1.71 -18.23 24.11
CA GLY A 138 -1.10 -17.68 22.90
C GLY A 138 -1.90 -17.89 21.63
N ALA A 139 -2.80 -18.89 21.58
CA ALA A 139 -3.75 -19.06 20.48
C ALA A 139 -4.74 -17.89 20.37
N ARG A 140 -5.15 -17.34 21.52
CA ARG A 140 -6.19 -16.30 21.64
C ARG A 140 -5.63 -14.88 21.75
N PHE A 141 -4.51 -14.71 22.45
CA PHE A 141 -3.94 -13.39 22.74
C PHE A 141 -2.42 -13.40 22.65
N LYS A 142 -1.87 -12.57 21.75
CA LYS A 142 -0.43 -12.30 21.64
C LYS A 142 -0.16 -10.82 21.91
N SER A 143 0.91 -10.53 22.64
CA SER A 143 1.32 -9.16 23.01
C SER A 143 2.81 -8.98 22.80
N LYS A 144 3.22 -8.00 22.00
CA LYS A 144 4.62 -7.69 21.68
C LYS A 144 4.90 -6.21 21.95
N LEU A 145 5.94 -5.91 22.73
CA LEU A 145 6.51 -4.56 22.81
C LEU A 145 7.27 -4.28 21.51
N ILE A 146 7.03 -3.12 20.91
CA ILE A 146 7.79 -2.69 19.73
C ILE A 146 9.13 -2.12 20.20
N ASP A 147 10.21 -2.70 19.70
CA ASP A 147 11.59 -2.27 19.91
C ASP A 147 12.00 -1.38 18.72
N PRO A 148 12.26 -0.07 18.92
CA PRO A 148 12.67 0.83 17.86
C PRO A 148 13.92 0.37 17.09
N ARG A 149 14.81 -0.41 17.73
CA ARG A 149 16.02 -0.95 17.09
C ARG A 149 15.71 -2.03 16.05
N LYS A 150 14.51 -2.63 16.11
CA LYS A 150 14.06 -3.72 15.22
C LYS A 150 13.01 -3.27 14.20
N GLY A 151 12.56 -2.03 14.26
CA GLY A 151 11.56 -1.47 13.35
C GLY A 151 10.60 -0.51 14.05
N THR A 152 10.07 0.44 13.29
CA THR A 152 9.16 1.48 13.79
C THR A 152 7.73 0.95 13.95
N PRO A 153 6.90 1.57 14.81
CA PRO A 153 5.46 1.35 14.85
C PRO A 153 4.79 1.35 13.46
N ALA A 154 5.20 2.24 12.56
CA ALA A 154 4.76 2.27 11.18
C ALA A 154 5.15 1.01 10.37
N SER A 155 6.37 0.49 10.50
CA SER A 155 6.78 -0.72 9.77
C SER A 155 6.03 -1.98 10.24
N TYR A 156 5.71 -2.06 11.54
CA TYR A 156 4.93 -3.16 12.11
C TYR A 156 3.53 -3.28 11.51
N ILE A 157 2.88 -2.15 11.21
CA ILE A 157 1.54 -2.15 10.61
C ILE A 157 1.55 -2.09 9.07
N ALA A 158 2.66 -1.67 8.44
CA ALA A 158 2.78 -1.55 6.98
C ALA A 158 2.37 -2.83 6.23
N LYS A 159 2.80 -4.02 6.71
CA LYS A 159 2.39 -5.32 6.16
C LYS A 159 0.86 -5.45 6.08
N TYR A 160 0.17 -5.06 7.15
CA TYR A 160 -1.28 -5.12 7.28
C TYR A 160 -1.97 -4.09 6.39
N VAL A 161 -1.41 -2.88 6.28
CA VAL A 161 -1.95 -1.84 5.37
C VAL A 161 -1.85 -2.32 3.91
N SER A 162 -0.70 -2.84 3.47
CA SER A 162 -0.55 -3.39 2.11
C SER A 162 -1.45 -4.61 1.87
N LYS A 163 -1.52 -5.57 2.81
CA LYS A 163 -2.38 -6.77 2.75
C LYS A 163 -3.89 -6.46 2.57
N ASN A 164 -4.36 -5.27 2.95
CA ASN A 164 -5.79 -4.95 3.05
C ASN A 164 -6.28 -3.88 2.06
N ILE A 165 -5.38 -3.23 1.32
CA ILE A 165 -5.74 -2.04 0.52
C ILE A 165 -5.37 -2.20 -0.95
N ASP A 166 -4.10 -2.49 -1.27
CA ASP A 166 -3.65 -2.54 -2.68
C ASP A 166 -2.50 -3.49 -2.99
N GLY A 167 -2.04 -4.31 -2.03
CA GLY A 167 -0.98 -5.30 -2.26
C GLY A 167 0.39 -4.70 -2.65
N ARG A 168 0.54 -3.37 -2.65
CA ARG A 168 1.76 -2.72 -3.15
C ARG A 168 2.94 -3.04 -2.24
N GLY A 169 4.07 -3.38 -2.88
CA GLY A 169 5.29 -3.84 -2.20
C GLY A 169 5.24 -5.30 -1.75
N LEU A 170 4.21 -6.07 -2.16
CA LEU A 170 4.04 -7.48 -1.81
C LEU A 170 3.83 -8.39 -3.05
N GLY A 171 4.09 -7.89 -4.26
CA GLY A 171 3.74 -8.55 -5.53
C GLY A 171 4.34 -9.96 -5.68
N ASP A 172 5.61 -10.13 -5.30
CA ASP A 172 6.36 -11.38 -5.43
C ASP A 172 6.36 -12.20 -4.12
N THR A 173 5.62 -11.74 -3.10
CA THR A 173 5.58 -12.40 -1.78
C THR A 173 4.31 -13.22 -1.60
N VAL A 174 4.50 -14.49 -1.24
CA VAL A 174 3.42 -15.45 -0.99
C VAL A 174 3.05 -15.47 0.49
N SER A 175 1.75 -15.58 0.78
CA SER A 175 1.24 -15.74 2.14
C SER A 175 1.59 -17.10 2.73
N LYS A 176 2.31 -17.14 3.85
CA LYS A 176 2.58 -18.39 4.60
C LYS A 176 1.31 -19.06 5.14
N GLU A 177 0.21 -18.32 5.27
CA GLU A 177 -1.07 -18.81 5.83
C GLU A 177 -2.01 -19.37 4.75
N THR A 178 -1.84 -18.97 3.48
CA THR A 178 -2.81 -19.28 2.40
C THR A 178 -2.18 -19.73 1.08
N GLY A 179 -0.86 -19.70 0.93
CA GLY A 179 -0.15 -20.10 -0.30
C GLY A 179 -0.38 -19.20 -1.53
N LYS A 180 -1.15 -18.12 -1.40
CA LYS A 180 -1.51 -17.20 -2.50
C LYS A 180 -0.66 -15.94 -2.50
N SER A 181 -0.64 -15.25 -3.66
CA SER A 181 -0.05 -13.92 -3.79
C SER A 181 -0.68 -12.94 -2.80
N LEU A 182 0.16 -12.09 -2.19
CA LEU A 182 -0.31 -11.03 -1.30
C LEU A 182 -0.97 -9.86 -2.06
N ARG A 183 -0.90 -9.81 -3.40
CA ARG A 183 -1.71 -8.91 -4.23
C ARG A 183 -3.17 -9.35 -4.27
N ASP A 184 -3.42 -10.57 -4.74
CA ASP A 184 -4.77 -11.15 -4.83
C ASP A 184 -5.43 -11.19 -3.43
N SER A 185 -4.62 -11.40 -2.38
CA SER A 185 -5.07 -11.33 -0.99
C SER A 185 -5.73 -9.99 -0.65
N ALA A 186 -5.27 -8.85 -1.19
CA ALA A 186 -5.85 -7.54 -0.88
C ALA A 186 -7.26 -7.35 -1.47
N GLU A 187 -7.50 -7.89 -2.67
CA GLU A 187 -8.83 -7.90 -3.29
C GLU A 187 -9.77 -8.85 -2.55
N HIS A 188 -9.34 -10.08 -2.24
CA HIS A 188 -10.12 -11.02 -1.42
C HIS A 188 -10.48 -10.45 -0.03
N VAL A 189 -9.54 -9.81 0.66
CA VAL A 189 -9.77 -9.20 1.98
C VAL A 189 -10.72 -8.00 1.89
N THR A 190 -10.67 -7.23 0.78
CA THR A 190 -11.62 -6.12 0.54
C THR A 190 -13.02 -6.64 0.22
N ALA A 191 -13.14 -7.71 -0.57
CA ALA A 191 -14.41 -8.37 -0.86
C ALA A 191 -15.02 -8.98 0.42
N TRP A 192 -14.23 -9.73 1.21
CA TRP A 192 -14.61 -10.26 2.52
C TRP A 192 -15.11 -9.17 3.48
N ALA A 193 -14.37 -8.06 3.59
CA ALA A 193 -14.74 -6.95 4.45
C ALA A 193 -16.06 -6.30 4.03
N SER A 194 -16.32 -6.23 2.72
CA SER A 194 -17.56 -5.68 2.16
C SER A 194 -18.74 -6.64 2.38
N LEU A 195 -18.57 -7.92 2.05
CA LEU A 195 -19.56 -8.99 2.20
C LEU A 195 -20.05 -9.12 3.65
N HIS A 196 -19.13 -9.14 4.61
CA HIS A 196 -19.46 -9.32 6.03
C HIS A 196 -19.63 -8.00 6.80
N ARG A 197 -19.57 -6.85 6.10
CA ARG A 197 -19.69 -5.49 6.66
C ARG A 197 -18.69 -5.23 7.80
N VAL A 198 -17.45 -5.69 7.64
CA VAL A 198 -16.36 -5.56 8.63
C VAL A 198 -15.51 -4.33 8.32
N GLN A 199 -15.53 -3.34 9.21
CA GLN A 199 -14.64 -2.17 9.07
C GLN A 199 -13.18 -2.56 9.38
N GLN A 200 -12.40 -2.85 8.34
CA GLN A 200 -10.97 -3.23 8.42
C GLN A 200 -10.17 -2.31 9.34
N PHE A 201 -10.23 -1.00 9.16
CA PHE A 201 -9.36 -0.05 9.90
C PHE A 201 -10.14 0.92 10.78
N ARG A 202 -9.78 0.98 12.07
CA ARG A 202 -10.37 1.88 13.07
C ARG A 202 -9.27 2.54 13.90
N PHE A 203 -9.08 3.84 13.73
CA PHE A 203 -8.27 4.66 14.63
C PHE A 203 -9.07 5.02 15.89
N PHE A 204 -8.38 5.15 17.03
CA PHE A 204 -8.98 5.51 18.32
C PHE A 204 -8.06 6.37 19.17
N GLY A 205 -8.64 7.15 20.08
CA GLY A 205 -7.91 8.07 20.96
C GLY A 205 -7.36 9.32 20.25
N ILE A 206 -7.83 9.62 19.03
CA ILE A 206 -7.38 10.75 18.20
C ILE A 206 -8.57 11.53 17.61
N PRO A 207 -8.35 12.79 17.18
CA PRO A 207 -9.29 13.58 16.36
C PRO A 207 -9.82 12.85 15.12
N GLY A 208 -10.98 13.29 14.63
CA GLY A 208 -11.63 12.67 13.48
C GLY A 208 -10.81 12.81 12.19
N ARG A 209 -10.54 11.69 11.51
CA ARG A 209 -9.95 11.72 10.16
C ARG A 209 -10.89 12.29 9.10
N GLN A 210 -12.21 12.25 9.33
CA GLN A 210 -13.14 12.90 8.40
C GLN A 210 -13.01 14.42 8.46
N ALA A 211 -12.96 15.03 9.67
CA ALA A 211 -12.70 16.45 9.82
C ALA A 211 -11.38 16.89 9.15
N TYR A 212 -10.31 16.08 9.28
CA TYR A 212 -9.06 16.30 8.54
C TYR A 212 -9.25 16.32 7.00
N ARG A 213 -10.07 15.42 6.45
CA ARG A 213 -10.37 15.40 5.00
C ARG A 213 -11.17 16.63 4.57
N GLU A 214 -12.17 17.01 5.35
CA GLU A 214 -12.98 18.21 5.07
C GLU A 214 -12.13 19.49 5.16
N LEU A 215 -11.23 19.60 6.14
CA LEU A 215 -10.27 20.70 6.23
C LEU A 215 -9.36 20.78 4.99
N ARG A 216 -8.86 19.65 4.48
CA ARG A 216 -8.06 19.64 3.25
C ARG A 216 -8.87 20.01 2.00
N LEU A 217 -10.14 19.59 1.94
CA LEU A 217 -11.06 19.99 0.88
C LEU A 217 -11.30 21.51 0.92
N PHE A 218 -11.56 22.06 2.11
CA PHE A 218 -11.75 23.47 2.35
C PHE A 218 -10.49 24.31 2.04
N ALA A 219 -9.31 23.93 2.55
CA ALA A 219 -8.06 24.62 2.25
C ALA A 219 -7.81 24.70 0.73
N SER A 220 -7.97 23.57 0.03
CA SER A 220 -7.84 23.51 -1.42
C SER A 220 -8.89 24.37 -2.16
N GLN A 221 -10.09 24.56 -1.61
CA GLN A 221 -11.10 25.47 -2.16
C GLN A 221 -10.73 26.93 -1.89
N ALA A 222 -10.34 27.28 -0.67
CA ALA A 222 -9.90 28.62 -0.28
C ALA A 222 -8.72 29.09 -1.14
N THR A 223 -7.68 28.29 -1.31
CA THR A 223 -6.52 28.61 -2.17
C THR A 223 -6.91 28.85 -3.64
N ARG A 224 -7.99 28.25 -4.14
CA ARG A 224 -8.50 28.51 -5.51
C ARG A 224 -9.32 29.80 -5.62
N ALA A 225 -9.99 30.22 -4.54
CA ALA A 225 -10.72 31.48 -4.49
C ALA A 225 -9.76 32.67 -4.23
N MET A 226 -8.83 32.49 -3.30
CA MET A 226 -7.87 33.49 -2.80
C MET A 226 -6.60 33.60 -3.67
N LYS A 227 -6.74 33.62 -5.01
CA LYS A 227 -5.59 33.61 -5.95
C LYS A 227 -4.59 34.76 -5.76
N THR A 228 -5.03 35.89 -5.19
CA THR A 228 -4.23 37.10 -4.96
C THR A 228 -3.65 37.19 -3.55
N SER A 229 -3.96 36.25 -2.66
CA SER A 229 -3.51 36.27 -1.26
C SER A 229 -2.07 35.80 -1.12
N LYS A 230 -1.32 36.41 -0.19
CA LYS A 230 0.06 36.01 0.11
C LYS A 230 0.09 34.55 0.62
N PRO A 231 1.09 33.74 0.24
CA PRO A 231 1.27 32.40 0.80
C PRO A 231 1.33 32.45 2.34
N GLY A 232 0.54 31.60 2.99
CA GLY A 232 0.44 31.57 4.46
C GLY A 232 -0.46 32.64 5.09
N ALA A 233 -1.24 33.39 4.30
CA ALA A 233 -2.32 34.21 4.85
C ALA A 233 -3.37 33.32 5.58
N PRO A 234 -3.86 33.73 6.76
CA PRO A 234 -4.93 33.01 7.45
C PRO A 234 -6.19 32.89 6.60
N VAL A 235 -6.78 31.70 6.58
CA VAL A 235 -8.03 31.40 5.86
C VAL A 235 -9.23 31.45 6.82
N LEU A 236 -9.02 31.10 8.09
CA LEU A 236 -10.03 31.20 9.15
C LEU A 236 -9.72 32.38 10.09
N MET A 237 -10.78 33.05 10.56
CA MET A 237 -10.66 34.22 11.44
C MET A 237 -10.06 33.88 12.82
N ASP A 238 -10.40 32.72 13.40
CA ASP A 238 -9.82 32.27 14.66
C ASP A 238 -8.44 31.61 14.42
N PRO A 239 -7.34 32.13 15.01
CA PRO A 239 -6.00 31.61 14.76
C PRO A 239 -5.76 30.16 15.22
N LYS A 240 -6.54 29.64 16.18
CA LYS A 240 -6.44 28.24 16.63
C LYS A 240 -7.08 27.32 15.61
N LEU A 241 -8.23 27.72 15.04
CA LEU A 241 -8.89 26.98 13.96
C LEU A 241 -8.05 27.00 12.67
N ASP A 242 -7.49 28.16 12.33
CA ASP A 242 -6.59 28.30 11.17
C ASP A 242 -5.34 27.42 11.30
N ALA A 243 -4.72 27.37 12.49
CA ALA A 243 -3.59 26.48 12.74
C ALA A 243 -3.93 24.98 12.62
N VAL A 244 -5.20 24.57 12.84
CA VAL A 244 -5.67 23.20 12.57
C VAL A 244 -5.85 22.97 11.07
N LEU A 245 -6.37 23.96 10.34
CA LEU A 245 -6.54 23.94 8.88
C LEU A 245 -5.19 23.84 8.14
N ALA A 246 -4.25 24.74 8.45
CA ALA A 246 -2.91 24.75 7.87
C ALA A 246 -2.16 23.42 8.12
N ALA A 247 -2.28 22.86 9.32
CA ALA A 247 -1.69 21.56 9.65
C ALA A 247 -2.33 20.39 8.85
N ALA A 248 -3.63 20.47 8.56
CA ALA A 248 -4.31 19.50 7.72
C ALA A 248 -3.89 19.62 6.24
N ASP A 249 -3.80 20.84 5.70
CA ASP A 249 -3.47 21.10 4.29
C ASP A 249 -2.08 20.61 3.90
N VAL A 250 -1.05 21.00 4.67
CA VAL A 250 0.33 20.47 4.57
C VAL A 250 0.38 18.94 4.74
N GLY A 251 -0.65 18.35 5.33
CA GLY A 251 -0.81 16.91 5.47
C GLY A 251 -0.16 16.32 6.72
N CYS A 252 0.35 17.15 7.63
CA CYS A 252 1.03 16.70 8.84
C CYS A 252 0.02 16.24 9.91
N PHE A 253 -0.27 14.94 9.93
CA PHE A 253 -1.17 14.33 10.93
C PHE A 253 -0.72 14.57 12.38
N ALA A 254 0.60 14.61 12.67
CA ALA A 254 1.09 14.91 14.01
C ALA A 254 0.65 16.32 14.46
N THR A 255 0.95 17.33 13.65
CA THR A 255 0.56 18.72 13.94
C THR A 255 -0.94 18.90 13.97
N TYR A 256 -1.70 18.29 13.05
CA TYR A 256 -3.17 18.32 13.06
C TYR A 256 -3.74 17.78 14.38
N ILE A 257 -3.25 16.63 14.84
CA ILE A 257 -3.71 16.03 16.09
C ILE A 257 -3.34 16.93 17.29
N MET A 258 -2.13 17.46 17.33
CA MET A 258 -1.68 18.35 18.41
C MET A 258 -2.45 19.67 18.45
N LYS A 259 -2.72 20.30 17.30
CA LYS A 259 -3.50 21.56 17.21
C LYS A 259 -4.98 21.35 17.57
N GLN A 260 -5.54 20.17 17.33
CA GLN A 260 -6.86 19.75 17.85
C GLN A 260 -6.87 19.53 19.38
N GLY A 261 -5.76 19.72 20.10
CA GLY A 261 -5.63 19.48 21.55
C GLY A 261 -4.87 18.20 21.92
N GLY A 262 -4.51 17.36 20.94
CA GLY A 262 -3.69 16.17 21.12
C GLY A 262 -4.47 14.85 21.20
N VAL A 263 -3.76 13.81 21.62
CA VAL A 263 -4.29 12.45 21.81
C VAL A 263 -4.99 12.29 23.15
N LEU A 264 -5.94 11.35 23.24
CA LEU A 264 -6.69 10.98 24.45
C LEU A 264 -7.68 12.02 24.99
N VAL A 265 -7.80 13.17 24.32
CA VAL A 265 -8.76 14.24 24.62
C VAL A 265 -10.20 13.75 24.40
N PRO A 266 -11.17 14.11 25.29
CA PRO A 266 -12.58 13.82 25.08
C PRO A 266 -13.10 14.47 23.79
N ARG A 267 -13.91 13.76 22.98
CA ARG A 267 -14.32 14.25 21.66
C ARG A 267 -14.95 15.63 21.67
N LYS A 268 -15.73 15.97 22.70
CA LYS A 268 -16.39 17.27 22.86
C LYS A 268 -15.44 18.47 23.06
N ASN A 269 -14.15 18.22 23.28
CA ASN A 269 -13.12 19.24 23.48
C ASN A 269 -12.23 19.43 22.23
N TYR A 270 -12.53 18.78 21.09
CA TYR A 270 -11.82 19.03 19.84
C TYR A 270 -12.26 20.37 19.24
N LEU A 271 -11.32 21.11 18.65
CA LEU A 271 -11.57 22.44 18.09
C LEU A 271 -12.41 22.40 16.81
N ILE A 272 -12.24 21.36 15.99
CA ILE A 272 -12.95 21.23 14.71
C ILE A 272 -13.58 19.84 14.58
N HIS A 273 -14.84 19.82 14.20
CA HIS A 273 -15.67 18.64 14.00
C HIS A 273 -16.17 18.56 12.56
N THR A 274 -16.49 17.35 12.09
CA THR A 274 -17.27 17.17 10.87
C THR A 274 -18.69 17.65 11.09
N ALA A 275 -19.18 18.52 10.21
CA ALA A 275 -20.57 18.92 10.13
C ALA A 275 -21.36 17.90 9.29
N TYR A 276 -22.51 17.50 9.82
CA TYR A 276 -23.45 16.59 9.18
C TYR A 276 -24.79 17.29 9.02
N GLU A 277 -25.55 16.88 8.01
CA GLU A 277 -26.87 17.41 7.71
C GLU A 277 -27.76 16.27 7.20
N PRO A 278 -29.07 16.24 7.50
CA PRO A 278 -30.01 15.37 6.81
C PRO A 278 -29.97 15.62 5.30
N THR A 279 -30.02 14.58 4.49
CA THR A 279 -30.24 14.72 3.06
C THR A 279 -31.67 15.16 2.82
N VAL A 280 -31.87 16.27 2.11
CA VAL A 280 -33.21 16.81 1.79
C VAL A 280 -33.95 15.92 0.80
N GLU A 281 -33.23 15.36 -0.18
CA GLU A 281 -33.79 14.37 -1.11
C GLU A 281 -33.77 12.97 -0.47
N PRO A 282 -34.88 12.21 -0.52
CA PRO A 282 -34.89 10.81 -0.10
C PRO A 282 -34.00 9.96 -1.01
N GLY A 283 -33.36 8.95 -0.43
CA GLY A 283 -32.61 7.94 -1.17
C GLY A 283 -33.50 7.05 -2.05
N THR A 284 -32.88 6.14 -2.79
CA THR A 284 -33.58 5.17 -3.68
C THR A 284 -34.63 4.31 -2.96
N TYR A 285 -34.59 4.24 -1.62
CA TYR A 285 -35.53 3.49 -0.78
C TYR A 285 -36.48 4.40 0.04
N GLY A 286 -36.56 5.70 -0.27
CA GLY A 286 -37.41 6.67 0.45
C GLY A 286 -36.79 7.23 1.73
N ASP A 287 -35.57 6.81 2.10
CA ASP A 287 -34.91 7.15 3.35
C ASP A 287 -34.12 8.46 3.27
N HIS A 288 -34.35 9.35 4.24
CA HIS A 288 -33.58 10.60 4.37
C HIS A 288 -32.29 10.32 5.14
N GLY A 289 -31.22 10.01 4.41
CA GLY A 289 -29.91 9.72 4.98
C GLY A 289 -29.25 10.93 5.69
N ILE A 290 -28.08 10.70 6.28
CA ILE A 290 -27.23 11.78 6.80
C ILE A 290 -26.03 11.97 5.86
N ARG A 291 -25.88 13.17 5.31
CA ARG A 291 -24.74 13.57 4.47
C ARG A 291 -23.71 14.38 5.26
N ILE A 292 -22.49 14.44 4.72
CA ILE A 292 -21.44 15.33 5.22
C ILE A 292 -21.65 16.71 4.60
N TYR A 293 -21.78 17.73 5.45
CA TYR A 293 -21.89 19.12 5.03
C TYR A 293 -20.52 19.79 4.93
N GLY A 294 -19.64 19.50 5.90
CA GLY A 294 -18.27 20.03 5.94
C GLY A 294 -17.70 20.04 7.34
N ILE A 295 -17.39 21.23 7.87
CA ILE A 295 -16.80 21.42 9.21
C ILE A 295 -17.59 22.41 10.07
N TRP A 296 -17.46 22.29 11.39
CA TRP A 296 -17.90 23.29 12.36
C TRP A 296 -16.97 23.29 13.57
N SER A 297 -16.99 24.36 14.37
CA SER A 297 -16.21 24.49 15.60
C SER A 297 -17.11 24.77 16.81
N PRO A 298 -16.84 24.18 17.99
CA PRO A 298 -17.51 24.58 19.22
C PRO A 298 -17.24 26.03 19.64
N ILE A 299 -16.18 26.67 19.11
CA ILE A 299 -15.87 28.09 19.36
C ILE A 299 -16.81 29.00 18.57
N THR A 300 -17.11 28.64 17.32
CA THR A 300 -17.98 29.42 16.42
C THR A 300 -19.45 29.08 16.56
N GLY A 301 -19.80 27.98 17.26
CA GLY A 301 -21.15 27.44 17.30
C GLY A 301 -21.46 26.46 16.14
N LYS A 302 -22.61 25.79 16.22
CA LYS A 302 -23.04 24.75 15.26
C LYS A 302 -23.69 25.34 14.02
N GLU A 303 -24.36 26.47 14.21
CA GLU A 303 -24.99 27.33 13.23
C GLU A 303 -23.97 27.87 12.23
N ASN A 304 -22.78 28.26 12.69
CA ASN A 304 -21.65 28.70 11.86
C ASN A 304 -20.84 27.52 11.30
N LYS A 305 -21.55 26.59 10.63
CA LYS A 305 -20.95 25.47 9.89
C LYS A 305 -20.45 25.94 8.52
N ILE A 306 -19.28 25.46 8.12
CA ILE A 306 -18.65 25.77 6.82
C ILE A 306 -18.94 24.61 5.86
N CYS A 307 -19.57 24.93 4.72
CA CYS A 307 -19.86 23.98 3.66
C CYS A 307 -18.58 23.66 2.86
N THR A 308 -18.28 22.38 2.70
CA THR A 308 -17.16 21.91 1.84
C THR A 308 -17.68 21.17 0.59
N HIS A 309 -18.93 20.72 0.58
CA HIS A 309 -19.57 19.99 -0.52
C HIS A 309 -20.64 20.85 -1.21
N VAL A 310 -20.20 21.92 -1.90
CA VAL A 310 -21.09 22.88 -2.58
C VAL A 310 -21.78 22.29 -3.82
N HIS A 311 -21.21 21.24 -4.42
CA HIS A 311 -21.74 20.62 -5.65
C HIS A 311 -22.40 19.26 -5.36
N THR A 312 -23.68 19.14 -5.73
CA THR A 312 -24.40 17.86 -5.77
C THR A 312 -24.19 17.20 -7.14
N TRP A 313 -23.62 15.99 -7.15
CA TRP A 313 -23.45 15.22 -8.38
C TRP A 313 -24.66 14.33 -8.65
N LYS A 314 -25.40 14.62 -9.72
CA LYS A 314 -26.49 13.75 -10.21
C LYS A 314 -25.92 12.71 -11.18
N MET A 315 -26.25 11.44 -10.97
CA MET A 315 -25.97 10.41 -11.98
C MET A 315 -26.87 10.64 -13.19
N VAL A 316 -26.26 10.91 -14.35
CA VAL A 316 -26.95 11.06 -15.63
C VAL A 316 -26.59 9.86 -16.51
N LYS A 317 -27.56 9.31 -17.24
CA LYS A 317 -27.29 8.23 -18.22
C LYS A 317 -26.27 8.76 -19.23
N LYS A 318 -25.15 8.05 -19.41
CA LYS A 318 -24.13 8.43 -20.40
C LYS A 318 -24.81 8.52 -21.77
N ALA A 319 -24.75 9.69 -22.41
CA ALA A 319 -25.28 9.86 -23.75
C ALA A 319 -24.62 8.84 -24.70
N PRO A 320 -25.39 8.21 -25.61
CA PRO A 320 -24.79 7.35 -26.63
C PRO A 320 -23.82 8.19 -27.46
N ALA A 321 -22.69 7.61 -27.87
CA ALA A 321 -21.67 8.33 -28.62
C ALA A 321 -22.20 8.88 -29.97
N ASN A 322 -23.21 8.21 -30.53
CA ASN A 322 -23.92 8.65 -31.74
C ASN A 322 -25.42 8.83 -31.40
N PRO A 323 -25.99 10.05 -31.50
CA PRO A 323 -27.43 10.24 -31.48
C PRO A 323 -28.00 9.81 -32.84
N GLY A 324 -28.53 8.59 -32.90
CA GLY A 324 -29.04 7.97 -34.14
C GLY A 324 -28.85 6.46 -34.22
N ALA A 325 -27.99 5.88 -33.36
CA ALA A 325 -27.98 4.44 -33.15
C ALA A 325 -29.15 4.07 -32.21
N GLU A 326 -30.31 3.76 -32.78
CA GLU A 326 -31.38 3.10 -32.05
C GLU A 326 -30.84 1.83 -31.37
N SER A 327 -31.36 1.55 -30.18
CA SER A 327 -30.84 0.46 -29.36
C SER A 327 -31.22 -0.89 -29.97
N ALA A 328 -30.28 -1.50 -30.70
CA ALA A 328 -30.23 -2.94 -30.95
C ALA A 328 -29.97 -3.70 -29.64
N ALA A 329 -30.90 -3.55 -28.70
CA ALA A 329 -31.03 -4.32 -27.47
C ALA A 329 -32.17 -5.33 -27.62
N GLN A 330 -32.25 -5.98 -28.78
CA GLN A 330 -32.82 -7.33 -28.83
C GLN A 330 -31.84 -8.23 -28.09
N GLY A 331 -32.34 -8.95 -27.08
CA GLY A 331 -31.47 -9.60 -26.11
C GLY A 331 -30.67 -10.76 -26.70
N ASP A 332 -29.35 -10.69 -26.57
CA ASP A 332 -28.52 -11.90 -26.62
C ASP A 332 -29.03 -12.92 -25.57
N PRO A 333 -29.01 -14.24 -25.84
CA PRO A 333 -29.56 -15.27 -24.95
C PRO A 333 -28.91 -15.39 -23.56
N VAL A 334 -27.94 -14.54 -23.24
CA VAL A 334 -27.08 -14.58 -22.04
C VAL A 334 -27.31 -13.37 -21.12
N ALA A 335 -28.22 -12.45 -21.48
CA ALA A 335 -28.65 -11.40 -20.55
C ALA A 335 -29.44 -12.01 -19.36
N PRO A 336 -29.07 -11.76 -18.10
CA PRO A 336 -29.77 -12.36 -16.95
C PRO A 336 -31.05 -11.58 -16.60
N TRP A 337 -32.22 -12.14 -16.92
CA TRP A 337 -33.52 -11.50 -16.68
C TRP A 337 -34.11 -11.70 -15.27
N THR A 338 -33.44 -12.43 -14.37
CA THR A 338 -33.87 -12.60 -12.96
C THR A 338 -32.69 -12.70 -11.97
N ARG A 339 -32.96 -12.53 -10.66
CA ARG A 339 -31.96 -12.48 -9.58
C ARG A 339 -31.37 -13.85 -9.16
N GLY A 340 -31.17 -14.77 -10.12
CA GLY A 340 -30.59 -16.09 -9.88
C GLY A 340 -29.32 -16.31 -10.70
N ASN A 341 -28.27 -16.86 -10.08
CA ASN A 341 -27.02 -17.19 -10.78
C ASN A 341 -27.18 -18.53 -11.51
N ASN A 342 -27.23 -18.50 -12.85
CA ASN A 342 -27.55 -19.68 -13.65
C ASN A 342 -26.27 -20.27 -14.28
N CYS A 343 -25.85 -21.44 -13.81
CA CYS A 343 -24.65 -22.14 -14.30
C CYS A 343 -25.07 -23.53 -14.82
N PRO A 344 -24.87 -23.84 -16.12
CA PRO A 344 -25.30 -25.12 -16.67
C PRO A 344 -24.41 -26.28 -16.20
N PRO A 345 -24.97 -27.48 -15.96
CA PRO A 345 -24.20 -28.64 -15.51
C PRO A 345 -23.37 -29.28 -16.63
N ASN A 346 -22.18 -29.77 -16.26
CA ASN A 346 -21.22 -30.44 -17.16
C ASN A 346 -21.83 -31.58 -17.98
N GLN A 347 -21.66 -31.55 -19.31
CA GLN A 347 -21.85 -32.72 -20.16
C GLN A 347 -20.53 -33.49 -20.36
N LYS A 348 -20.59 -34.81 -20.16
CA LYS A 348 -19.47 -35.74 -20.31
C LYS A 348 -19.29 -36.10 -21.79
N ILE A 349 -18.06 -36.08 -22.30
CA ILE A 349 -17.74 -36.67 -23.61
C ILE A 349 -16.92 -37.95 -23.40
N ARG A 350 -17.38 -39.06 -23.99
CA ARG A 350 -16.69 -40.36 -24.00
C ARG A 350 -15.68 -40.43 -25.15
N LYS A 351 -14.60 -41.19 -24.96
CA LYS A 351 -13.62 -41.56 -26.01
C LYS A 351 -14.27 -42.34 -27.16
N LYS A 352 -13.68 -42.21 -28.35
CA LYS A 352 -13.43 -43.34 -29.28
C LYS A 352 -12.07 -43.13 -29.97
N GLU A 353 -11.36 -44.22 -30.22
CA GLU A 353 -9.96 -44.29 -30.67
C GLU A 353 -9.86 -44.74 -32.15
N MET A 354 -8.60 -44.82 -32.64
CA MET A 354 -8.11 -45.37 -33.92
C MET A 354 -8.15 -44.43 -35.15
N VAL A 355 -7.14 -44.39 -36.06
CA VAL A 355 -5.78 -45.01 -36.08
C VAL A 355 -4.76 -44.20 -36.95
N ILE A 356 -3.50 -44.60 -36.86
CA ILE A 356 -2.25 -44.31 -37.64
C ILE A 356 -2.46 -44.46 -39.20
N ASP A 357 -1.75 -43.80 -40.13
CA ASP A 357 -0.31 -43.92 -40.46
C ASP A 357 0.30 -42.77 -41.33
N VAL A 358 1.63 -42.81 -41.59
CA VAL A 358 2.50 -41.66 -42.00
C VAL A 358 3.31 -41.88 -43.30
N ALA A 359 3.37 -40.87 -44.20
CA ALA A 359 4.50 -40.42 -45.08
C ALA A 359 3.95 -39.48 -46.22
N ILE A 360 4.33 -38.20 -46.43
CA ILE A 360 5.62 -37.56 -46.83
C ILE A 360 6.00 -37.83 -48.32
N PRO A 361 6.35 -36.83 -49.19
CA PRO A 361 6.03 -35.37 -49.24
C PRO A 361 5.78 -34.81 -50.69
N GLU A 362 5.58 -33.48 -50.83
CA GLU A 362 6.12 -32.50 -51.84
C GLU A 362 5.19 -31.25 -51.90
N ILE A 363 5.61 -30.02 -51.54
CA ILE A 363 6.53 -29.01 -52.16
C ILE A 363 5.79 -27.97 -53.06
N MET A 364 6.11 -26.68 -52.81
CA MET A 364 5.84 -25.44 -53.60
C MET A 364 4.45 -24.74 -53.65
N THR A 365 4.26 -23.78 -52.72
CA THR A 365 4.11 -22.28 -52.90
C THR A 365 3.46 -21.66 -54.17
N PRO A 366 3.01 -20.37 -54.13
CA PRO A 366 2.49 -19.54 -53.02
C PRO A 366 1.21 -18.70 -53.36
N GLY A 367 0.58 -18.05 -52.36
CA GLY A 367 -0.50 -17.05 -52.55
C GLY A 367 -0.75 -16.23 -51.27
N GLU A 368 -1.20 -14.97 -51.42
CA GLU A 368 -1.20 -13.94 -50.35
C GLU A 368 -2.34 -14.05 -49.31
N GLY A 369 -2.12 -13.50 -48.10
CA GLY A 369 -3.23 -12.87 -47.35
C GLY A 369 -3.46 -13.24 -45.86
N THR A 370 -2.87 -12.43 -44.96
CA THR A 370 -3.33 -12.14 -43.58
C THR A 370 -3.24 -13.20 -42.46
N GLY A 371 -2.94 -12.74 -41.24
CA GLY A 371 -2.95 -13.56 -40.01
C GLY A 371 -1.99 -13.05 -38.93
N ALA A 372 -2.39 -12.03 -38.16
CA ALA A 372 -1.55 -11.52 -37.07
C ALA A 372 -1.49 -12.49 -35.87
N LEU A 373 -0.31 -13.04 -35.58
CA LEU A 373 -0.07 -13.92 -34.44
C LEU A 373 -0.25 -13.18 -33.10
N ASP A 374 -1.26 -13.56 -32.32
CA ASP A 374 -1.50 -13.03 -30.98
C ASP A 374 -0.47 -13.56 -29.96
N VAL A 375 0.65 -12.85 -29.86
CA VAL A 375 1.79 -13.16 -28.97
C VAL A 375 1.40 -13.19 -27.48
N SER A 376 0.23 -12.65 -27.11
CA SER A 376 -0.22 -12.61 -25.70
C SER A 376 -0.64 -13.98 -25.15
N LYS A 377 -0.95 -14.95 -26.03
CA LYS A 377 -1.49 -16.27 -25.67
C LYS A 377 -0.44 -17.39 -25.58
N GLN A 378 0.79 -17.19 -26.05
CA GLN A 378 1.81 -18.23 -26.06
C GLN A 378 2.52 -18.45 -24.69
N PRO A 379 3.11 -19.62 -24.43
CA PRO A 379 3.99 -19.86 -23.28
C PRO A 379 5.18 -18.89 -23.21
N ALA A 380 5.66 -18.60 -21.99
CA ALA A 380 6.75 -17.64 -21.78
C ALA A 380 8.08 -18.02 -22.50
N LYS A 381 8.31 -19.32 -22.72
CA LYS A 381 9.49 -19.84 -23.46
C LYS A 381 9.44 -19.43 -24.94
N GLU A 382 8.27 -19.50 -25.57
CA GLU A 382 8.05 -19.14 -26.97
C GLU A 382 8.09 -17.64 -27.19
N ARG A 383 7.44 -16.84 -26.32
CA ARG A 383 7.55 -15.37 -26.37
C ARG A 383 9.01 -14.89 -26.30
N ARG A 384 9.84 -15.52 -25.45
CA ARG A 384 11.29 -15.23 -25.35
C ARG A 384 12.11 -15.73 -26.54
N ALA A 385 11.61 -16.68 -27.33
CA ALA A 385 12.23 -17.11 -28.58
C ALA A 385 11.88 -16.15 -29.73
N ILE A 386 10.60 -15.74 -29.83
CA ILE A 386 10.12 -14.75 -30.79
C ILE A 386 10.81 -13.40 -30.58
N LEU A 387 10.85 -12.89 -29.35
CA LEU A 387 11.53 -11.62 -29.05
C LEU A 387 13.02 -11.67 -29.40
N ARG A 388 13.71 -12.80 -29.15
CA ARG A 388 15.11 -12.98 -29.55
C ARG A 388 15.30 -13.00 -31.07
N ARG A 389 14.42 -13.68 -31.83
CA ARG A 389 14.43 -13.62 -33.30
C ARG A 389 14.24 -12.19 -33.80
N ILE A 390 13.24 -11.46 -33.31
CA ILE A 390 12.98 -10.06 -33.66
C ILE A 390 14.19 -9.17 -33.35
N THR A 391 14.83 -9.34 -32.17
CA THR A 391 16.04 -8.57 -31.82
C THR A 391 17.20 -8.86 -32.77
N VAL A 392 17.41 -10.12 -33.14
CA VAL A 392 18.47 -10.53 -34.09
C VAL A 392 18.16 -10.04 -35.52
N GLU A 393 16.90 -10.08 -35.97
CA GLU A 393 16.50 -9.51 -37.27
C GLU A 393 16.68 -7.99 -37.32
N ILE A 394 16.31 -7.25 -36.27
CA ILE A 394 16.54 -5.80 -36.18
C ILE A 394 18.03 -5.49 -36.22
N TYR A 395 18.85 -6.26 -35.49
CA TYR A 395 20.30 -6.12 -35.50
C TYR A 395 20.90 -6.41 -36.88
N ASN A 396 20.47 -7.50 -37.52
CA ASN A 396 20.95 -7.89 -38.86
C ASN A 396 20.46 -6.93 -39.95
N LYS A 397 19.24 -6.38 -39.87
CA LYS A 397 18.78 -5.31 -40.77
C LYS A 397 19.64 -4.05 -40.63
N LYS A 398 19.93 -3.61 -39.39
CA LYS A 398 20.84 -2.48 -39.16
C LYS A 398 22.25 -2.73 -39.69
N LYS A 399 22.75 -3.96 -39.57
CA LYS A 399 24.06 -4.37 -40.13
C LYS A 399 24.06 -4.41 -41.67
N ALA A 400 22.96 -4.86 -42.28
CA ALA A 400 22.81 -4.95 -43.74
C ALA A 400 22.55 -3.60 -44.41
N GLN A 401 21.99 -2.62 -43.69
CA GLN A 401 21.71 -1.26 -44.19
C GLN A 401 22.95 -0.34 -44.25
N GLY A 402 24.15 -0.84 -43.95
CA GLY A 402 25.41 -0.11 -44.19
C GLY A 402 25.61 1.17 -43.37
N HIS A 403 24.77 1.42 -42.36
CA HIS A 403 24.76 2.67 -41.59
C HIS A 403 25.87 2.72 -40.53
N VAL A 404 27.12 2.71 -40.98
CA VAL A 404 28.27 3.14 -40.16
C VAL A 404 28.34 4.66 -40.25
N GLU A 405 27.46 5.34 -39.51
CA GLU A 405 27.67 6.75 -39.21
C GLU A 405 28.94 6.89 -38.37
N SER A 406 30.00 7.42 -38.97
CA SER A 406 31.16 7.93 -38.24
C SER A 406 30.69 9.06 -37.33
N ARG A 407 30.51 8.76 -36.04
CA ARG A 407 30.01 9.71 -35.05
C ARG A 407 31.01 10.87 -34.93
N ASN A 408 30.64 12.03 -35.47
CA ASN A 408 31.40 13.26 -35.25
C ASN A 408 31.29 13.64 -33.77
N TYR A 409 32.34 13.34 -33.00
CA TYR A 409 32.46 13.76 -31.61
C TYR A 409 32.42 15.28 -31.52
N SER A 410 31.69 15.79 -30.54
CA SER A 410 31.71 17.22 -30.22
C SER A 410 33.13 17.64 -29.84
N PRO A 411 33.62 18.83 -30.25
CA PRO A 411 34.92 19.36 -29.79
C PRO A 411 35.06 19.33 -28.26
N LEU A 412 33.95 19.46 -27.53
CA LEU A 412 33.90 19.41 -26.06
C LEU A 412 34.03 17.98 -25.50
N GLU A 413 33.56 16.95 -26.23
CA GLU A 413 33.78 15.54 -25.86
C GLU A 413 35.25 15.17 -26.01
N VAL A 414 35.88 15.59 -27.11
CA VAL A 414 37.32 15.38 -27.38
C VAL A 414 38.17 16.13 -26.34
N LEU A 415 37.84 17.40 -26.05
CA LEU A 415 38.55 18.20 -25.05
C LEU A 415 38.47 17.56 -23.65
N LEU A 416 37.28 17.14 -23.22
CA LEU A 416 37.07 16.51 -21.91
C LEU A 416 37.77 15.15 -21.82
N SER A 417 37.75 14.35 -22.88
CA SER A 417 38.45 13.06 -22.94
C SER A 417 39.97 13.22 -22.87
N ASN A 418 40.52 14.17 -23.65
CA ASN A 418 41.95 14.48 -23.65
C ASN A 418 42.41 15.07 -22.29
N PHE A 419 41.61 15.95 -21.68
CA PHE A 419 41.90 16.51 -20.36
C PHE A 419 41.82 15.45 -19.25
N ALA A 420 40.86 14.52 -19.32
CA ALA A 420 40.80 13.40 -18.38
C ALA A 420 42.01 12.47 -18.54
N SER A 421 42.42 12.20 -19.78
CA SER A 421 43.58 11.36 -20.10
C SER A 421 44.89 11.98 -19.62
N SER A 422 45.07 13.30 -19.77
CA SER A 422 46.28 14.01 -19.31
C SER A 422 46.45 14.03 -17.79
N ILE A 423 45.37 13.83 -17.02
CA ILE A 423 45.39 13.66 -15.56
C ILE A 423 45.28 12.19 -15.12
N GLY A 424 45.47 11.23 -16.04
CA GLY A 424 45.50 9.79 -15.75
C GLY A 424 44.13 9.15 -15.50
N ILE A 425 43.07 9.70 -16.07
CA ILE A 425 41.69 9.20 -15.96
C ILE A 425 41.16 8.80 -17.33
N GLU A 426 41.18 7.50 -17.63
CA GLU A 426 40.54 6.97 -18.82
C GLU A 426 39.00 6.96 -18.67
N LEU A 427 38.31 7.68 -19.55
CA LEU A 427 36.85 7.75 -19.57
C LEU A 427 36.29 7.08 -20.82
N ARG A 428 35.28 6.22 -20.63
CA ARG A 428 34.50 5.66 -21.74
C ARG A 428 33.57 6.72 -22.33
N GLU A 429 33.21 6.57 -23.60
CA GLU A 429 32.29 7.48 -24.32
C GLU A 429 30.99 7.78 -23.56
N SER A 430 30.41 6.76 -22.90
CA SER A 430 29.21 6.90 -22.07
C SER A 430 29.45 7.72 -20.80
N GLN A 431 30.67 7.72 -20.25
CA GLN A 431 31.07 8.50 -19.08
C GLN A 431 31.34 9.96 -19.45
N VAL A 432 31.98 10.21 -20.60
CA VAL A 432 32.13 11.56 -21.19
C VAL A 432 30.75 12.19 -21.41
N ASN A 433 29.84 11.47 -22.07
CA ASN A 433 28.45 11.89 -22.24
C ASN A 433 27.73 12.12 -20.90
N HIS A 434 27.99 11.31 -19.87
CA HIS A 434 27.38 11.49 -18.55
C HIS A 434 27.82 12.79 -17.88
N LEU A 435 29.13 13.11 -17.95
CA LEU A 435 29.72 14.32 -17.39
C LEU A 435 29.25 15.59 -18.11
N LEU A 436 29.19 15.57 -19.44
CA LEU A 436 28.67 16.71 -20.23
C LEU A 436 27.19 17.02 -19.96
N ASN A 437 26.40 16.01 -19.59
CA ASN A 437 25.03 16.20 -19.11
C ASN A 437 24.94 16.69 -17.65
N GLY A 438 26.03 17.27 -17.09
CA GLY A 438 26.08 17.85 -15.74
C GLY A 438 26.06 16.84 -14.60
N LYS A 439 26.22 15.54 -14.89
CA LYS A 439 26.21 14.46 -13.89
C LYS A 439 27.63 14.19 -13.38
N ARG A 440 27.73 13.48 -12.25
CA ARG A 440 29.00 13.29 -11.53
C ARG A 440 29.45 11.83 -11.61
N ILE A 441 30.76 11.59 -11.71
CA ILE A 441 31.36 10.26 -11.73
C ILE A 441 32.36 10.12 -10.58
N ARG A 442 32.36 8.97 -9.91
CA ARG A 442 33.36 8.65 -8.88
C ARG A 442 34.55 7.94 -9.51
N TYR A 443 35.76 8.42 -9.24
CA TYR A 443 37.00 7.76 -9.65
C TYR A 443 37.96 7.73 -8.45
N GLY A 444 38.39 6.53 -8.04
CA GLY A 444 39.20 6.32 -6.83
C GLY A 444 38.53 6.80 -5.53
N ASP A 445 39.11 7.84 -4.92
CA ASP A 445 38.66 8.49 -3.68
C ASP A 445 38.09 9.90 -3.91
N ARG A 446 37.81 10.30 -5.16
CA ARG A 446 37.28 11.63 -5.50
C ARG A 446 36.04 11.51 -6.40
N ILE A 447 35.20 12.53 -6.35
CA ILE A 447 34.05 12.69 -7.26
C ILE A 447 34.41 13.76 -8.28
N TYR A 448 34.27 13.44 -9.55
CA TYR A 448 34.60 14.29 -10.69
C TYR A 448 33.32 14.77 -11.38
N TYR A 449 33.37 16.00 -11.90
CA TYR A 449 32.32 16.62 -12.69
C TYR A 449 32.95 17.54 -13.74
N ALA A 450 32.31 17.66 -14.91
CA ALA A 450 32.73 18.63 -15.92
C ALA A 450 32.17 20.02 -15.60
N THR A 451 32.96 21.06 -15.82
CA THR A 451 32.48 22.45 -15.89
C THR A 451 32.11 22.83 -17.33
N HIS A 452 31.38 23.93 -17.51
CA HIS A 452 30.82 24.35 -18.80
C HIS A 452 31.88 24.75 -19.85
N ASP A 453 33.11 24.99 -19.40
CA ASP A 453 34.33 25.22 -20.18
C ASP A 453 35.03 23.93 -20.64
N GLY A 454 34.49 22.75 -20.30
CA GLY A 454 35.06 21.44 -20.65
C GLY A 454 36.15 20.95 -19.69
N ALA A 455 36.48 21.67 -18.62
CA ALA A 455 37.46 21.22 -17.63
C ALA A 455 36.86 20.20 -16.64
N LEU A 456 37.67 19.25 -16.17
CA LEU A 456 37.26 18.25 -15.17
C LEU A 456 37.67 18.70 -13.76
N ARG A 457 36.70 18.96 -12.88
CA ARG A 457 36.95 19.31 -11.47
C ARG A 457 36.67 18.15 -10.53
N SER A 458 37.39 18.09 -9.42
CA SER A 458 37.23 17.05 -8.40
C SER A 458 36.84 17.62 -7.03
N MET A 459 35.95 16.93 -6.32
CA MET A 459 35.60 17.19 -4.93
C MET A 459 35.88 15.96 -4.05
N LYS A 460 36.11 16.19 -2.76
CA LYS A 460 36.14 15.11 -1.77
C LYS A 460 34.72 14.53 -1.62
N PRO A 461 34.57 13.20 -1.50
CA PRO A 461 33.27 12.57 -1.27
C PRO A 461 32.72 12.98 0.11
N GLU A 462 31.40 13.06 0.22
CA GLU A 462 30.73 13.45 1.46
C GLU A 462 30.89 12.38 2.55
N ASN A 463 30.69 12.77 3.81
CA ASN A 463 30.97 11.90 4.97
C ASN A 463 30.14 10.59 4.95
N SER A 464 28.94 10.64 4.38
CA SER A 464 28.08 9.49 4.07
C SER A 464 28.75 8.45 3.17
N ASP A 465 29.42 8.87 2.10
CA ASP A 465 30.12 7.95 1.18
C ASP A 465 31.31 7.25 1.86
N VAL A 466 32.02 7.97 2.74
CA VAL A 466 33.13 7.42 3.52
C VAL A 466 32.61 6.37 4.52
N GLN A 467 31.49 6.66 5.20
CA GLN A 467 30.81 5.70 6.07
C GLN A 467 30.36 4.45 5.29
N ILE A 468 29.73 4.62 4.12
CA ILE A 468 29.32 3.52 3.24
C ILE A 468 30.55 2.69 2.82
N ARG A 469 31.66 3.32 2.42
CA ARG A 469 32.91 2.62 2.05
C ARG A 469 33.51 1.83 3.22
N ASN A 470 33.44 2.37 4.44
CA ASN A 470 33.91 1.68 5.65
C ASN A 470 33.02 0.47 6.00
N VAL A 471 31.70 0.58 5.86
CA VAL A 471 30.77 -0.55 5.98
C VAL A 471 31.11 -1.65 4.96
N TRP A 472 31.31 -1.31 3.69
CA TRP A 472 31.70 -2.28 2.67
C TRP A 472 33.07 -2.93 2.92
N LYS A 473 34.08 -2.17 3.41
CA LYS A 473 35.37 -2.74 3.82
C LYS A 473 35.23 -3.71 4.98
N LEU A 474 34.41 -3.40 5.99
CA LEU A 474 34.10 -4.28 7.11
C LEU A 474 33.42 -5.58 6.64
N LEU A 475 32.39 -5.48 5.79
CA LEU A 475 31.68 -6.63 5.23
C LEU A 475 32.59 -7.51 4.36
N LYS A 476 33.45 -6.93 3.52
CA LYS A 476 34.42 -7.70 2.72
C LYS A 476 35.45 -8.41 3.59
N LYS A 477 35.93 -7.76 4.67
CA LYS A 477 36.94 -8.33 5.58
C LYS A 477 36.39 -9.43 6.50
N HIS A 478 35.20 -9.26 7.08
CA HIS A 478 34.64 -10.19 8.07
C HIS A 478 33.68 -11.23 7.48
N ASN A 479 33.01 -10.94 6.36
CA ASN A 479 31.95 -11.79 5.81
C ASN A 479 32.28 -12.32 4.41
N LYS A 480 33.50 -12.09 3.88
CA LYS A 480 33.95 -12.44 2.51
C LYS A 480 33.02 -11.90 1.40
N VAL A 481 32.27 -10.84 1.66
CA VAL A 481 31.32 -10.26 0.70
C VAL A 481 32.09 -9.51 -0.38
N ASP A 482 32.02 -9.97 -1.63
CA ASP A 482 32.61 -9.23 -2.76
C ASP A 482 31.60 -8.29 -3.43
N VAL A 483 31.93 -7.00 -3.40
CA VAL A 483 31.01 -5.92 -3.77
C VAL A 483 30.82 -5.82 -5.29
N GLY A 484 31.81 -6.26 -6.09
CA GLY A 484 31.70 -6.25 -7.56
C GLY A 484 30.50 -7.10 -8.04
N HIS A 485 30.46 -8.37 -7.64
CA HIS A 485 29.36 -9.28 -7.99
C HIS A 485 27.98 -8.81 -7.52
N ILE A 486 27.88 -8.06 -6.41
CA ILE A 486 26.60 -7.52 -5.92
C ILE A 486 26.10 -6.37 -6.79
N ILE A 487 26.99 -5.62 -7.45
CA ILE A 487 26.58 -4.50 -8.32
C ILE A 487 26.05 -5.05 -9.66
N ASP A 488 26.68 -6.10 -10.18
CA ASP A 488 26.34 -6.66 -11.50
C ASP A 488 25.15 -7.63 -11.47
N ASP A 489 25.03 -8.50 -10.44
CA ASP A 489 23.79 -9.25 -10.16
C ASP A 489 23.50 -9.35 -8.64
N PRO A 490 22.80 -8.35 -8.07
CA PRO A 490 22.44 -8.36 -6.65
C PRO A 490 21.45 -9.47 -6.28
N VAL A 491 20.66 -10.00 -7.23
CA VAL A 491 19.58 -10.96 -6.95
C VAL A 491 20.12 -12.37 -6.88
N GLU A 492 20.96 -12.77 -7.82
CA GLU A 492 21.62 -14.07 -7.81
C GLU A 492 22.61 -14.19 -6.64
N HIS A 493 23.36 -13.11 -6.34
CA HIS A 493 24.27 -13.09 -5.19
C HIS A 493 23.52 -13.30 -3.86
N TYR A 494 22.39 -12.62 -3.65
CA TYR A 494 21.58 -12.79 -2.43
C TYR A 494 20.94 -14.17 -2.36
N SER A 495 20.49 -14.72 -3.49
CA SER A 495 19.95 -16.08 -3.59
C SER A 495 20.99 -17.13 -3.20
N ASN A 496 22.22 -17.02 -3.71
CA ASN A 496 23.30 -17.95 -3.41
C ASN A 496 23.83 -17.79 -1.97
N MET A 497 23.84 -16.56 -1.41
CA MET A 497 24.12 -16.34 0.02
C MET A 497 23.11 -17.05 0.92
N LEU A 498 21.81 -16.99 0.58
CA LEU A 498 20.74 -17.66 1.35
C LEU A 498 20.85 -19.19 1.27
N LYS A 499 21.16 -19.77 0.10
CA LYS A 499 21.41 -21.21 -0.07
C LYS A 499 22.58 -21.72 0.79
N ASN A 500 23.62 -20.90 0.95
CA ASN A 500 24.80 -21.28 1.74
C ASN A 500 24.59 -21.14 3.27
N MET A 501 23.53 -20.47 3.73
CA MET A 501 23.21 -20.34 5.16
C MET A 501 22.28 -21.44 5.69
N ASP A 502 21.65 -22.23 4.81
CA ASP A 502 20.70 -23.28 5.20
C ASP A 502 20.96 -24.58 4.44
N PRO A 503 21.71 -25.55 5.02
CA PRO A 503 22.06 -26.82 4.35
C PRO A 503 20.87 -27.71 3.97
N ILE A 504 19.66 -27.37 4.44
CA ILE A 504 18.42 -28.12 4.21
C ILE A 504 17.74 -27.67 2.90
N ALA A 505 18.22 -26.60 2.26
CA ALA A 505 17.70 -26.10 0.98
C ALA A 505 18.31 -26.79 -0.26
N ARG A 506 18.22 -28.13 -0.33
CA ARG A 506 18.40 -28.93 -1.55
C ARG A 506 17.08 -29.53 -2.01
#